data_AF-A0A955JV84-F1
#
_entry.id   AF-A0A955JV84-F1
#
_cell.length_a   1.000
_cell.length_b   1.000
_cell.length_c   1.000
_cell.angle_alpha   90.00
_cell.angle_beta   90.00
_cell.angle_gamma   90.00
#
_symmetry.space_group_name_H-M   'P 1'
#
loop_
_entity.id
_entity.type
_entity.pdbx_description
1 polymer ?
#
loop_
_entity_poly.entity_id
_entity_poly.type
_entity_poly.pdbx_seq_one_letter_code
_entity_poly.pdbx_strand_id
1 'polypeptide(L)'
;MSELVTLINAAADHAYQEIGAGYHIAPANMPRSRTCRMTTLAMKWYLEDQGVTDVMTEVRSTVLTREHYYLTMRDAGQLVLADPTWQQFLTRKADEGLPNVLFGTREEAIAFAENSGVHQLDLKLWTPVDVPQQAIDDHPSNGHQIIAKTS
;
A
#
# COMPACT_ATOMS: atom_id res chain seq x y z
N MET A 1 4.79 20.11 2.54
CA MET A 1 4.67 18.69 2.13
C MET A 1 5.98 18.04 2.54
N SER A 2 5.97 16.96 3.32
CA SER A 2 7.22 16.32 3.79
C SER A 2 7.97 15.70 2.60
N GLU A 3 9.29 15.58 2.71
CA GLU A 3 10.13 14.94 1.69
C GLU A 3 9.67 13.50 1.40
N LEU A 4 9.20 12.79 2.43
CA LEU A 4 8.65 11.45 2.30
C LEU A 4 7.39 11.43 1.42
N VAL A 5 6.47 12.39 1.57
CA VAL A 5 5.26 12.45 0.72
C VAL A 5 5.64 12.66 -0.74
N THR A 6 6.62 13.52 -1.02
CA THR A 6 7.12 13.72 -2.39
C THR A 6 7.73 12.43 -2.95
N LEU A 7 8.55 11.74 -2.15
CA LEU A 7 9.17 10.48 -2.54
C LEU A 7 8.15 9.36 -2.79
N ILE A 8 7.12 9.27 -1.95
CA ILE A 8 6.04 8.30 -2.07
C ILE A 8 5.24 8.49 -3.36
N ASN A 9 4.93 9.74 -3.72
CA ASN A 9 4.26 10.02 -4.98
C ASN A 9 5.16 9.67 -6.17
N ALA A 10 6.46 10.00 -6.12
CA ALA A 10 7.42 9.62 -7.15
C ALA A 10 7.53 8.09 -7.31
N ALA A 11 7.53 7.35 -6.20
CA ALA A 11 7.57 5.89 -6.19
C ALA A 11 6.30 5.27 -6.82
N ALA A 12 5.13 5.82 -6.52
CA ALA A 12 3.87 5.37 -7.14
C ALA A 12 3.84 5.67 -8.64
N ASP A 13 4.27 6.87 -9.04
CA ASP A 13 4.36 7.26 -10.45
C ASP A 13 5.34 6.36 -11.21
N HIS A 14 6.51 6.06 -10.61
CA HIS A 14 7.48 5.11 -11.16
C HIS A 14 6.87 3.73 -11.35
N ALA A 15 6.19 3.20 -10.32
CA ALA A 15 5.56 1.89 -10.38
C ALA A 15 4.51 1.81 -11.51
N TYR A 16 3.67 2.84 -11.66
CA TYR A 16 2.71 2.88 -12.76
C TYR A 16 3.36 3.03 -14.14
N GLN A 17 4.47 3.77 -14.25
CA GLN A 17 5.26 3.88 -15.48
C GLN A 17 5.87 2.54 -15.87
N GLU A 18 6.53 1.85 -14.94
CA GLU A 18 7.19 0.57 -15.17
C GLU A 18 6.18 -0.50 -15.59
N ILE A 19 5.08 -0.62 -14.82
CA ILE A 19 4.03 -1.60 -15.10
C ILE A 19 3.32 -1.25 -16.41
N GLY A 20 2.99 0.02 -16.63
CA GLY A 20 2.36 0.49 -17.86
C GLY A 20 3.21 0.18 -19.10
N ALA A 21 4.52 0.40 -19.01
CA ALA A 21 5.46 0.05 -20.08
C ALA A 21 5.44 -1.46 -20.39
N GLY A 22 5.42 -2.31 -19.36
CA GLY A 22 5.34 -3.77 -19.51
C GLY A 22 4.04 -4.27 -20.15
N TYR A 23 2.94 -3.54 -19.98
CA TYR A 23 1.63 -3.86 -20.58
C TYR A 23 1.29 -3.08 -21.85
N HIS A 24 2.16 -2.17 -22.30
CA HIS A 24 1.87 -1.21 -23.38
C HIS A 24 0.61 -0.37 -23.11
N ILE A 25 0.37 -0.01 -21.85
CA ILE A 25 -0.75 0.84 -21.40
C ILE A 25 -0.18 2.11 -20.78
N ALA A 26 -0.74 3.26 -21.16
CA ALA A 26 -0.34 4.53 -20.54
C ALA A 26 -0.65 4.50 -19.02
N PRO A 27 0.24 4.99 -18.14
CA PRO A 27 0.07 4.94 -16.68
C PRO A 27 -1.28 5.48 -16.19
N ALA A 28 -1.77 6.59 -16.76
CA ALA A 28 -3.06 7.18 -16.43
C ALA A 28 -4.27 6.29 -16.76
N ASN A 29 -4.10 5.32 -17.67
CA ASN A 29 -5.12 4.38 -18.11
C ASN A 29 -4.95 2.99 -17.46
N MET A 30 -3.94 2.81 -16.60
CA MET A 30 -3.74 1.54 -15.92
C MET A 30 -4.93 1.23 -15.01
N PRO A 31 -5.53 0.04 -15.12
CA PRO A 31 -6.59 -0.34 -14.19
C PRO A 31 -6.00 -0.43 -12.79
N ARG A 32 -6.50 0.37 -11.84
CA ARG A 32 -6.07 0.29 -10.44
C ARG A 32 -6.54 -1.01 -9.77
N SER A 33 -7.66 -1.56 -10.25
CA SER A 33 -8.12 -2.88 -9.82
C SER A 33 -7.18 -3.96 -10.37
N ARG A 34 -6.81 -4.90 -9.50
CA ARG A 34 -5.92 -6.05 -9.83
C ARG A 34 -4.46 -5.72 -10.10
N THR A 35 -4.03 -4.46 -9.98
CA THR A 35 -2.60 -4.11 -10.05
C THR A 35 -1.99 -3.85 -8.68
N CYS A 36 -2.78 -3.81 -7.60
CA CYS A 36 -2.31 -3.51 -6.24
C CYS A 36 -1.04 -4.27 -5.87
N ARG A 37 -0.98 -5.58 -6.07
CA ARG A 37 0.22 -6.38 -5.80
C ARG A 37 1.45 -5.89 -6.57
N MET A 38 1.32 -5.68 -7.88
CA MET A 38 2.45 -5.26 -8.72
C MET A 38 2.88 -3.84 -8.42
N THR A 39 1.92 -2.91 -8.35
CA THR A 39 2.16 -1.49 -8.09
C THR A 39 2.81 -1.30 -6.72
N THR A 40 2.30 -1.97 -5.69
CA THR A 40 2.85 -1.89 -4.32
C THR A 40 4.26 -2.46 -4.23
N LEU A 41 4.57 -3.56 -4.92
CA LEU A 41 5.92 -4.12 -4.93
C LEU A 41 6.93 -3.27 -5.70
N ALA A 42 6.56 -2.78 -6.88
CA ALA A 42 7.42 -1.87 -7.66
C ALA A 42 7.67 -0.56 -6.90
N MET A 43 6.64 -0.02 -6.26
CA MET A 43 6.76 1.14 -5.38
C MET A 43 7.71 0.87 -4.20
N LYS A 44 7.62 -0.31 -3.56
CA LYS A 44 8.54 -0.71 -2.49
C LYS A 44 9.98 -0.74 -2.95
N TRP A 45 10.27 -1.40 -4.08
CA TRP A 45 11.63 -1.47 -4.62
C TRP A 45 12.20 -0.09 -4.92
N TYR A 46 11.39 0.79 -5.53
CA TYR A 46 11.81 2.17 -5.75
C TYR A 46 12.15 2.88 -4.43
N LEU A 47 11.31 2.76 -3.39
CA LEU A 47 11.59 3.37 -2.08
C LEU A 47 12.87 2.83 -1.43
N GLU A 48 13.08 1.51 -1.51
CA GLU A 48 14.29 0.85 -1.00
C GLU A 48 15.55 1.33 -1.76
N ASP A 49 15.46 1.47 -3.08
CA ASP A 49 16.55 2.01 -3.92
C ASP A 49 16.86 3.48 -3.61
N GLN A 50 15.86 4.24 -3.15
CA GLN A 50 16.02 5.62 -2.67
C GLN A 50 16.48 5.70 -1.20
N GLY A 51 16.75 4.56 -0.56
CA GLY A 51 17.33 4.48 0.79
C GLY A 51 16.31 4.45 1.93
N VAL A 52 15.02 4.22 1.66
CA VAL A 52 14.02 4.04 2.71
C VAL A 52 14.11 2.60 3.26
N THR A 53 14.55 2.44 4.51
CA THR A 53 14.91 1.12 5.05
C THR A 53 13.77 0.39 5.77
N ASP A 54 12.76 1.10 6.24
CA ASP A 54 11.66 0.55 7.05
C ASP A 54 10.35 0.44 6.23
N VAL A 55 10.42 -0.11 5.02
CA VAL A 55 9.25 -0.28 4.13
C VAL A 55 8.74 -1.72 4.20
N MET A 56 7.54 -1.89 4.77
CA MET A 56 6.87 -3.19 4.87
C MET A 56 5.72 -3.28 3.89
N THR A 57 5.51 -4.45 3.29
CA THR A 57 4.29 -4.75 2.53
C THR A 57 3.26 -5.37 3.44
N GLU A 58 2.07 -4.78 3.52
CA GLU A 58 0.93 -5.37 4.18
C GLU A 58 -0.08 -5.89 3.16
N VAL A 59 -0.63 -7.06 3.47
CA VAL A 59 -1.65 -7.73 2.67
C VAL A 59 -2.87 -7.95 3.54
N ARG A 60 -4.03 -7.60 2.99
CA ARG A 60 -5.33 -7.78 3.65
C ARG A 60 -6.32 -8.35 2.67
N SER A 61 -7.22 -9.19 3.16
CA SER A 61 -8.32 -9.76 2.38
C SER A 61 -9.59 -9.66 3.22
N THR A 62 -10.70 -9.31 2.60
CA THR A 62 -12.01 -9.58 3.20
C THR A 62 -12.63 -10.81 2.54
N VAL A 63 -13.73 -11.31 3.09
CA VAL A 63 -14.48 -12.43 2.48
C VAL A 63 -14.99 -12.11 1.07
N LEU A 64 -15.17 -10.82 0.76
CA LEU A 64 -15.75 -10.35 -0.49
C LEU A 64 -14.73 -9.69 -1.42
N THR A 65 -13.57 -9.28 -0.89
CA THR A 65 -12.51 -8.63 -1.67
C THR A 65 -11.35 -9.58 -1.91
N ARG A 66 -10.75 -9.49 -3.10
CA ARG A 66 -9.46 -10.11 -3.36
C ARG A 66 -8.40 -9.45 -2.47
N GLU A 67 -7.27 -10.12 -2.30
CA GLU A 67 -6.12 -9.58 -1.59
C GLU A 67 -5.81 -8.15 -2.05
N HIS A 68 -5.62 -7.27 -1.08
CA HIS A 68 -5.22 -5.89 -1.26
C HIS A 68 -3.86 -5.66 -0.62
N TYR A 69 -3.00 -4.94 -1.34
CA TYR A 69 -1.60 -4.74 -1.01
C TYR A 69 -1.33 -3.25 -0.84
N TYR A 70 -0.75 -2.86 0.29
CA TYR A 70 -0.27 -1.49 0.54
C TYR A 70 1.05 -1.53 1.32
N LEU A 71 1.72 -0.38 1.42
CA LEU A 71 2.96 -0.26 2.20
C LEU A 71 2.67 0.35 3.56
N THR A 72 3.47 -0.04 4.55
CA THR A 72 3.62 0.69 5.81
C THR A 72 5.08 1.03 6.05
N MET A 73 5.32 2.19 6.66
CA MET A 73 6.67 2.68 6.95
C MET A 73 6.66 3.65 8.13
N ARG A 74 7.84 4.04 8.62
CA ARG A 74 7.96 5.05 9.69
C ARG A 74 8.16 6.45 9.10
N ASP A 75 7.34 7.40 9.55
CA ASP A 75 7.52 8.83 9.31
C ASP A 75 7.45 9.57 10.65
N ALA A 76 8.45 10.40 10.96
CA ALA A 76 8.53 11.14 12.24
C ALA A 76 8.25 10.29 13.50
N GLY A 77 8.62 9.00 13.48
CA GLY A 77 8.40 8.06 14.60
C GLY A 77 7.02 7.38 14.63
N GLN A 78 6.09 7.76 13.75
CA GLN A 78 4.77 7.15 13.61
C GLN A 78 4.74 6.13 12.47
N LEU A 79 3.90 5.11 12.61
CA LEU A 79 3.63 4.17 11.52
C LEU A 79 2.60 4.79 10.57
N VAL A 80 3.01 4.99 9.33
CA VAL A 80 2.17 5.51 8.24
C VAL A 80 1.94 4.42 7.20
N LEU A 81 0.84 4.53 6.45
CA LEU A 81 0.60 3.70 5.27
C LEU A 81 0.75 4.51 3.99
N ALA A 82 1.02 3.80 2.90
CA ALA A 82 0.99 4.32 1.54
C ALA A 82 0.31 3.30 0.62
N ASP A 83 -0.80 3.69 0.00
CA ASP A 83 -1.54 2.84 -0.91
C ASP A 83 -1.78 3.56 -2.26
N PRO A 84 -1.08 3.15 -3.34
CA PRO A 84 -1.24 3.77 -4.66
C PRO A 84 -2.51 3.32 -5.39
N THR A 85 -3.18 2.26 -4.90
CA THR A 85 -4.31 1.62 -5.59
C THR A 85 -5.63 1.78 -4.85
N TRP A 86 -5.67 2.56 -3.78
CA TRP A 86 -6.84 2.80 -2.93
C TRP A 86 -8.09 3.26 -3.70
N GLN A 87 -7.90 4.02 -4.78
CA GLN A 87 -9.00 4.53 -5.61
C GLN A 87 -9.81 3.41 -6.30
N GLN A 88 -9.31 2.17 -6.33
CA GLN A 88 -10.06 1.01 -6.84
C GLN A 88 -11.33 0.72 -6.02
N PHE A 89 -11.44 1.25 -4.79
CA PHE A 89 -12.55 1.04 -3.87
C PHE A 89 -13.55 2.20 -3.83
N LEU A 90 -13.37 3.22 -4.69
CA LEU A 90 -14.31 4.33 -4.79
C LEU A 90 -15.64 3.86 -5.39
N THR A 91 -16.74 4.19 -4.72
CA THR A 91 -18.11 3.84 -5.16
C THR A 91 -18.62 4.73 -6.31
N ARG A 92 -17.91 5.81 -6.61
CA ARG A 92 -18.21 6.78 -7.68
C ARG A 92 -16.93 7.04 -8.47
N LYS A 93 -17.04 7.50 -9.72
CA LYS A 93 -15.86 7.92 -10.50
C LYS A 93 -15.10 8.97 -9.68
N ALA A 94 -13.79 8.77 -9.54
CA ALA A 94 -12.90 9.69 -8.85
C ALA A 94 -13.11 11.12 -9.38
N ASP A 95 -13.38 12.05 -8.47
CA ASP A 95 -13.37 13.48 -8.80
C ASP A 95 -11.95 13.91 -9.16
N GLU A 96 -11.85 14.94 -10.03
CA GLU A 96 -10.59 15.65 -10.25
C GLU A 96 -10.09 16.19 -8.90
N GLY A 97 -8.88 15.80 -8.47
CA GLY A 97 -8.24 16.33 -7.27
C GLY A 97 -8.03 15.33 -6.12
N LEU A 98 -8.45 14.06 -6.26
CA LEU A 98 -8.07 13.03 -5.28
C LEU A 98 -6.57 12.67 -5.37
N PRO A 99 -5.90 12.40 -4.24
CA PRO A 99 -4.48 12.08 -4.22
C PRO A 99 -4.21 10.74 -4.92
N ASN A 100 -3.08 10.66 -5.63
CA ASN A 100 -2.68 9.44 -6.34
C ASN A 100 -2.39 8.30 -5.36
N VAL A 101 -1.80 8.62 -4.21
CA VAL A 101 -1.49 7.70 -3.13
C VAL A 101 -2.27 8.11 -1.88
N LEU A 102 -2.95 7.17 -1.26
CA LEU A 102 -3.49 7.36 0.08
C LEU A 102 -2.34 7.24 1.08
N PHE A 103 -2.04 8.33 1.78
CA PHE A 103 -0.90 8.41 2.68
C PHE A 103 -1.27 9.11 4.00
N GLY A 104 -0.75 8.59 5.10
CA GLY A 104 -0.94 9.14 6.45
C GLY A 104 -0.87 8.05 7.51
N THR A 105 -1.17 8.40 8.76
CA THR A 105 -1.46 7.37 9.76
C THR A 105 -2.66 6.53 9.33
N ARG A 106 -2.83 5.35 9.93
CA ARG A 106 -4.00 4.51 9.62
C ARG A 106 -5.32 5.23 9.88
N GLU A 107 -5.44 5.94 11.00
CA GLU A 107 -6.66 6.69 11.29
C GLU A 107 -6.92 7.77 10.24
N GLU A 108 -5.91 8.54 9.87
CA GLU A 108 -6.02 9.61 8.88
C GLU A 108 -6.40 9.08 7.50
N ALA A 109 -5.75 8.00 7.05
CA ALA A 109 -6.01 7.42 5.75
C ALA A 109 -7.41 6.81 5.67
N ILE A 110 -7.87 6.10 6.72
CA ILE A 110 -9.21 5.52 6.76
C ILE A 110 -10.25 6.64 6.74
N ALA A 111 -10.07 7.68 7.56
CA ALA A 111 -10.97 8.82 7.59
C ALA A 111 -11.03 9.53 6.22
N PHE A 112 -9.88 9.71 5.57
CA PHE A 112 -9.82 10.28 4.22
C PHE A 112 -10.53 9.40 3.19
N ALA A 113 -10.27 8.08 3.20
CA ALA A 113 -10.89 7.13 2.29
C ALA A 113 -12.41 7.08 2.46
N GLU A 114 -12.89 7.06 3.69
CA GLU A 114 -14.32 7.11 4.03
C GLU A 114 -14.96 8.39 3.50
N ASN A 115 -14.37 9.55 3.79
CA ASN A 115 -14.84 10.85 3.31
C ASN A 115 -14.79 10.97 1.77
N SER A 116 -13.89 10.24 1.12
CA SER A 116 -13.76 10.17 -0.34
C SER A 116 -14.77 9.21 -0.99
N GLY A 117 -15.58 8.49 -0.21
CA GLY A 117 -16.62 7.61 -0.73
C GLY A 117 -16.16 6.17 -1.01
N VAL A 118 -15.10 5.71 -0.34
CA VAL A 118 -14.75 4.28 -0.29
C VAL A 118 -15.82 3.51 0.47
N HIS A 119 -16.21 2.33 -0.04
CA HIS A 119 -17.26 1.52 0.59
C HIS A 119 -16.82 1.02 1.99
N GLN A 120 -17.73 1.01 2.96
CA GLN A 120 -17.42 0.66 4.36
C GLN A 120 -16.80 -0.73 4.52
N LEU A 121 -17.18 -1.69 3.67
CA LEU A 121 -16.57 -3.03 3.68
C LEU A 121 -15.09 -3.01 3.28
N ASP A 122 -14.70 -2.09 2.40
CA ASP A 122 -13.33 -1.98 1.90
C ASP A 122 -12.43 -1.21 2.88
N LEU A 123 -13.00 -0.31 3.72
CA LEU A 123 -12.25 0.36 4.78
C LEU A 123 -11.55 -0.61 5.74
N LYS A 124 -12.13 -1.82 5.92
CA LYS A 124 -11.56 -2.91 6.72
C LYS A 124 -10.22 -3.39 6.19
N LEU A 125 -9.87 -3.09 4.94
CA LEU A 125 -8.58 -3.44 4.34
C LEU A 125 -7.43 -2.60 4.91
N TRP A 126 -7.68 -1.45 5.52
CA TRP A 126 -6.62 -0.65 6.19
C TRP A 126 -6.73 -0.68 7.71
N THR A 127 -7.81 -1.26 8.26
CA THR A 127 -7.99 -1.38 9.71
C THR A 127 -7.03 -2.44 10.29
N PRO A 128 -6.34 -2.16 11.41
CA PRO A 128 -5.64 -3.20 12.15
C PRO A 128 -6.61 -4.31 12.54
N VAL A 129 -6.18 -5.57 12.37
CA VAL A 129 -6.86 -6.66 13.06
C VAL A 129 -6.30 -6.68 14.47
N ASP A 130 -7.16 -6.56 15.48
CA ASP A 130 -6.80 -6.93 16.84
C ASP A 130 -6.53 -8.44 16.84
N VAL A 131 -5.29 -8.82 16.51
CA VAL A 131 -4.82 -10.17 16.78
C VAL A 131 -4.47 -10.16 18.26
N PRO A 132 -5.17 -10.93 19.12
CA PRO A 132 -4.75 -11.08 20.50
C PRO A 132 -3.29 -11.51 20.51
N GLN A 133 -2.45 -10.86 21.32
CA GLN A 133 -1.00 -11.14 21.38
C GLN A 133 -0.70 -12.65 21.50
N GLN A 134 -1.57 -13.38 22.21
CA GLN A 134 -1.56 -14.84 22.34
C GLN A 134 -1.52 -15.60 21.00
N ALA A 135 -2.25 -15.13 19.98
CA ALA A 135 -2.31 -15.77 18.67
C ALA A 135 -1.08 -15.46 17.78
N ILE A 136 -0.31 -14.44 18.13
CA ILE A 136 1.01 -14.15 17.52
C ILE A 136 2.06 -15.09 18.13
N ASP A 137 1.99 -15.34 19.44
CA ASP A 137 2.90 -16.22 20.15
C ASP A 137 2.67 -17.72 19.82
N ASP A 138 1.42 -18.10 19.54
CA ASP A 138 1.03 -19.47 19.15
C ASP A 138 1.18 -19.75 17.65
N HIS A 139 1.54 -18.75 16.84
CA HIS A 139 1.83 -18.98 15.43
C HIS A 139 3.27 -19.50 15.31
N PRO A 140 3.50 -20.76 14.89
CA PRO A 140 4.85 -21.19 14.56
C PRO A 140 5.33 -20.24 13.47
N SER A 141 6.42 -19.54 13.76
CA SER A 141 7.17 -18.79 12.77
C SER A 141 7.49 -19.78 11.64
N ASN A 142 6.72 -19.69 10.56
CA ASN A 142 7.08 -20.34 9.31
C ASN A 142 8.37 -19.64 8.88
N GLY A 143 9.47 -20.27 9.26
CA GLY A 143 10.81 -19.80 9.03
C GLY A 143 11.01 -19.54 7.56
N HIS A 144 11.03 -18.27 7.18
CA HIS A 144 12.07 -17.83 6.27
C HIS A 144 13.37 -17.85 7.07
N GLN A 145 14.04 -19.00 7.05
CA GLN A 145 15.47 -19.03 7.28
C GLN A 145 16.08 -18.04 6.28
N ILE A 146 16.45 -16.87 6.78
CA ILE A 146 17.50 -16.08 6.17
C ILE A 146 18.74 -16.96 6.29
N ILE A 147 19.01 -17.76 5.26
CA ILE A 147 20.32 -18.36 5.08
C ILE A 147 21.24 -17.18 4.79
N ALA A 148 21.78 -16.59 5.85
CA ALA A 148 22.99 -15.80 5.76
C ALA A 148 24.07 -16.76 5.23
N LYS A 149 24.34 -16.70 3.92
CA LYS A 149 25.58 -17.25 3.38
C LYS A 149 26.70 -16.34 3.88
N THR A 150 27.34 -16.76 4.96
CA THR A 150 28.71 -16.37 5.28
C THR A 150 29.66 -17.25 4.48
N SER A 151 30.72 -16.62 3.97
CA SER A 151 31.87 -17.14 3.20
C SER A 151 31.71 -17.14 1.67
#